data_AF-A0A117SRB7-F1
#
_entry.id   AF-A0A117SRB7-F1
#
_cell.length_a   1.000
_cell.length_b   1.000
_cell.length_c   1.000
_cell.angle_alpha   90.00
_cell.angle_beta   90.00
_cell.angle_gamma   90.00
#
_symmetry.space_group_name_H-M   'P 1'
#
loop_
_entity.id
_entity.type
_entity.pdbx_description
1 polymer ?
#
loop_
_entity_poly.entity_id
_entity_poly.type
_entity_poly.pdbx_seq_one_letter_code
_entity_poly.pdbx_strand_id
1 'polypeptide(L)' 'MISVESAGGLVKIKAVVAGREYTASGLRSDYPAVVGLLFIQMLKDGVSLDDICKAVREALQHL' A
#
# COMPACT_ATOMS: atom_id res chain seq x y z
N MET A 1 9.95 3.04 1.96
CA MET A 1 10.28 2.40 0.66
C MET A 1 9.04 1.71 0.16
N ILE A 2 8.68 1.91 -1.11
CA ILE A 2 7.50 1.29 -1.71
C ILE A 2 7.91 0.44 -2.91
N SER A 3 7.30 -0.74 -3.01
CA SER A 3 7.36 -1.60 -4.18
C SER A 3 5.95 -1.92 -4.64
N VAL A 4 5.70 -1.77 -5.93
CA VAL A 4 4.45 -2.18 -6.57
C VAL A 4 4.79 -3.25 -7.60
N GLU A 5 4.34 -4.46 -7.34
CA GLU A 5 4.50 -5.61 -8.23
C GLU A 5 3.20 -5.84 -8.98
N SER A 6 3.27 -5.87 -10.30
CA SER A 6 2.12 -6.14 -11.18
C SER A 6 2.38 -7.41 -11.98
N ALA A 7 1.49 -8.39 -11.87
CA ALA A 7 1.56 -9.64 -12.63
C ALA A 7 0.18 -9.99 -13.17
N GLY A 8 -0.01 -9.84 -14.49
CA GLY A 8 -1.32 -10.00 -15.12
C GLY A 8 -2.35 -9.01 -14.56
N GLY A 9 -3.49 -9.53 -14.10
CA GLY A 9 -4.56 -8.75 -13.49
C GLY A 9 -4.39 -8.47 -11.99
N LEU A 10 -3.29 -8.89 -11.37
CA LEU A 10 -3.03 -8.72 -9.95
C LEU A 10 -2.03 -7.60 -9.70
N VAL A 11 -2.23 -6.90 -8.58
CA VAL A 11 -1.28 -5.93 -8.04
C VAL A 11 -0.98 -6.25 -6.58
N LYS A 12 0.28 -6.07 -6.19
CA LYS A 12 0.75 -6.16 -4.82
C LYS A 12 1.53 -4.90 -4.48
N ILE A 13 1.13 -4.25 -3.39
CA ILE A 13 1.77 -3.05 -2.86
C ILE A 13 2.47 -3.45 -1.57
N LYS A 14 3.77 -3.16 -1.48
CA LYS A 14 4.59 -3.33 -0.29
C LYS A 14 5.10 -1.97 0.14
N ALA A 15 4.85 -1.59 1.39
CA ALA A 15 5.32 -0.35 1.98
C ALA A 15 6.14 -0.64 3.24
N VAL A 16 7.31 0.00 3.35
CA VAL A 16 8.13 -0.01 4.56
C VAL A 16 8.05 1.36 5.22
N VAL A 17 7.44 1.42 6.40
CA VAL A 17 7.22 2.63 7.20
C VAL A 17 7.71 2.38 8.63
N ALA A 18 8.56 3.27 9.14
CA ALA A 18 9.15 3.17 10.49
C ALA A 18 9.79 1.80 10.80
N GLY A 19 10.39 1.15 9.79
CA GLY A 19 11.02 -0.17 9.94
C GLY A 19 10.07 -1.36 9.96
N ARG A 20 8.75 -1.14 9.85
CA ARG A 20 7.76 -2.19 9.61
C ARG A 20 7.39 -2.31 8.15
N GLU A 21 7.10 -3.54 7.75
CA GLU A 21 6.65 -3.88 6.41
C GLU A 21 5.14 -4.13 6.40
N TYR A 22 4.45 -3.52 5.45
CA TYR A 22 3.03 -3.66 5.19
C TYR A 22 2.83 -4.14 3.75
N THR A 23 1.93 -5.10 3.55
CA THR A 23 1.67 -5.66 2.22
C THR A 23 0.16 -5.77 1.97
N ALA A 24 -0.28 -5.34 0.81
CA ALA A 24 -1.64 -5.55 0.32
C ALA A 24 -1.59 -6.07 -1.12
N SER A 25 -2.48 -7.00 -1.46
CA SER A 25 -2.58 -7.57 -2.80
C SER A 25 -4.03 -7.77 -3.21
N GLY A 26 -4.32 -7.62 -4.50
CA GLY A 26 -5.65 -7.82 -5.05
C GLY A 26 -5.69 -7.60 -6.56
N LEU A 27 -6.88 -7.44 -7.11
CA LEU A 27 -7.06 -7.15 -8.53
C LEU A 27 -6.58 -5.73 -8.85
N ARG A 28 -5.86 -5.57 -9.95
CA ARG A 28 -5.42 -4.24 -10.43
C ARG A 28 -6.61 -3.35 -10.82
N SER A 29 -7.68 -3.95 -11.35
CA SER A 29 -8.93 -3.24 -11.63
C SER A 29 -9.62 -2.72 -10.37
N ASP A 30 -9.25 -3.24 -9.20
CA ASP A 30 -9.76 -2.84 -7.90
C ASP A 30 -8.62 -2.31 -7.00
N TYR A 31 -7.70 -1.55 -7.60
CA TYR A 31 -6.61 -0.93 -6.86
C TYR A 31 -7.05 -0.06 -5.67
N PRO A 32 -8.24 0.60 -5.65
CA PRO A 32 -8.68 1.34 -4.46
C PRO A 32 -8.86 0.44 -3.24
N ALA A 33 -9.38 -0.79 -3.43
CA ALA A 33 -9.50 -1.76 -2.34
C ALA A 33 -8.12 -2.20 -1.82
N VAL A 34 -7.15 -2.44 -2.72
CA VAL A 34 -5.78 -2.82 -2.35
C VAL A 34 -5.10 -1.71 -1.52
N VAL A 35 -5.25 -0.46 -1.96
CA VAL A 35 -4.76 0.71 -1.21
C VAL A 35 -5.45 0.84 0.15
N GLY A 36 -6.77 0.64 0.20
CA GLY A 36 -7.54 0.65 1.44
C GLY A 36 -7.07 -0.42 2.44
N LEU A 37 -6.78 -1.64 1.97
CA LEU A 37 -6.22 -2.71 2.80
C LEU A 37 -4.86 -2.32 3.38
N LEU A 38 -3.99 -1.69 2.59
CA LEU A 38 -2.68 -1.21 3.06
C LEU A 38 -2.85 -0.10 4.11
N PHE A 39 -3.76 0.85 3.85
CA PHE A 39 -4.09 1.95 4.76
C PHE A 39 -4.55 1.43 6.13
N ILE A 40 -5.51 0.50 6.13
CA ILE A 40 -6.09 -0.05 7.36
C ILE A 40 -5.04 -0.82 8.18
N GLN A 41 -4.14 -1.55 7.52
CA GLN A 41 -3.03 -2.23 8.22
C GLN A 41 -2.13 -1.24 8.95
N MET A 42 -1.66 -0.20 8.26
CA MET A 42 -0.80 0.83 8.86
C MET A 42 -1.52 1.59 9.98
N LEU A 43 -2.80 1.92 9.79
CA LEU A 43 -3.60 2.61 10.80
C LEU A 43 -3.76 1.76 12.08
N LYS A 44 -4.04 0.46 11.94
CA LYS A 44 -4.15 -0.48 13.07
C LYS A 44 -2.85 -0.61 13.85
N ASP A 45 -1.72 -0.47 13.18
CA ASP A 45 -0.39 -0.53 13.77
C ASP A 45 0.06 0.82 14.38
N GLY A 46 -0.78 1.84 14.34
CA GLY A 46 -0.51 3.15 14.95
C GLY A 46 0.41 4.04 14.13
N VAL A 47 0.59 3.75 12.83
CA VAL A 47 1.33 4.65 11.93
C VAL A 47 0.58 5.98 11.80
N SER A 48 1.33 7.09 11.78
CA SER A 48 0.73 8.42 11.66
C SER A 48 -0.04 8.57 10.33
N LEU A 49 -1.12 9.35 10.33
CA LEU A 49 -1.88 9.61 9.11
C LEU A 49 -1.04 10.26 8.01
N ASP A 50 -0.08 11.11 8.37
CA ASP A 50 0.83 11.75 7.42
C ASP A 50 1.74 10.73 6.73
N ASP A 51 2.32 9.80 7.49
CA ASP A 51 3.16 8.73 6.94
C ASP A 51 2.34 7.76 6.09
N ILE A 52 1.12 7.44 6.51
CA ILE A 52 0.18 6.63 5.73
C ILE A 52 -0.14 7.32 4.41
N CYS A 53 -0.50 8.61 4.45
CA CYS A 53 -0.86 9.38 3.25
C CYS A 53 0.33 9.53 2.30
N LYS A 54 1.54 9.72 2.84
CA LYS A 54 2.77 9.73 2.04
C LYS A 54 3.00 8.38 1.37
N ALA A 55 2.87 7.28 2.11
CA ALA A 55 3.06 5.95 1.58
C ALA A 55 2.00 5.61 0.51
N VAL A 56 0.73 5.92 0.76
CA VAL A 56 -0.34 5.70 -0.22
C VAL A 56 -0.12 6.54 -1.48
N ARG A 57 0.30 7.80 -1.34
CA ARG A 57 0.59 8.67 -2.50
C ARG A 57 1.73 8.12 -3.35
N GLU A 58 2.82 7.68 -2.72
CA GLU A 58 3.93 7.02 -3.41
C GLU A 58 3.46 5.75 -4.13
N ALA A 59 2.63 4.91 -3.48
CA ALA A 59 2.10 3.70 -4.12
C ALA A 59 1.22 4.00 -5.34
N LEU A 60 0.39 5.04 -5.27
CA LEU A 60 -0.48 5.48 -6.37
C LEU A 60 0.31 6.01 -7.58
N GLN A 61 1.55 6.48 -7.41
CA GLN A 61 2.41 6.90 -8.52
C GLN A 61 2.95 5.72 -9.34
N HIS A 62 2.86 4.49 -8.81
CA HIS A 62 3.41 3.28 -9.41
C HIS A 62 2.33 2.29 -9.90
N LEU A 63 1.06 2.67 -9.83
CA LEU A 63 -0.12 1.85 -10.16
C LEU A 63 -0.57 1.97 -11.62
#